data_AF-A0A7S0L586-F1
#
_entry.id   AF-A0A7S0L586-F1
#
_cell.length_a   1.000
_cell.length_b   1.000
_cell.length_c   1.000
_cell.angle_alpha   90.00
_cell.angle_beta   90.00
_cell.angle_gamma   90.00
#
_symmetry.space_group_name_H-M   'P 1'
#
loop_
_entity.id
_entity.type
_entity.pdbx_description
1 polymer ?
#
loop_
_entity_poly.entity_id
_entity_poly.type
_entity_poly.pdbx_seq_one_letter_code
_entity_poly.pdbx_strand_id
1 'polypeptide(L)'
;AKVRHGNASCMHTMAPRMQLLTAAAAASVYSARSISVLTAEQWRLRMRSCSRRVDIEEQRWCMDHVMALMPHLPGSQAAIDYFFGAEPYPGIRIRTPACENRRYRGGEQYPADIIWTPANSTTASNQTAAGSNGSRGLPCLWGNMPFSKSIEIILAARNLGVTHIIESGRMGGLSLVHYAHFGFNLTSIEMLPVAHVEASLRALQPHTTILNGDGMTLVPEALSRIRKDIPGAKVAVIIDGPKEAMAIALAKKLLHDTVLVVLDDQGVVENMGVPSCTSNSKSWRYHFPMNKDRMALKRPPNPPSYARDARFYFRENDIATFLLGSADF
;
A
#
# COMPACT_ATOMS: atom_id res chain seq x y z
N ALA A 1 -3.69 39.28 61.38
CA ALA A 1 -4.93 40.07 61.29
C ALA A 1 -5.72 39.60 60.08
N LYS A 2 -6.99 39.22 60.28
CA LYS A 2 -7.92 38.72 59.25
C LYS A 2 -8.38 39.87 58.36
N VAL A 3 -8.38 39.66 57.04
CA VAL A 3 -9.15 40.47 56.09
C VAL A 3 -10.15 39.55 55.41
N ARG A 4 -11.43 39.95 55.46
CA ARG A 4 -12.58 39.31 54.81
C ARG A 4 -12.76 39.92 53.41
N HIS A 5 -12.96 39.08 52.41
CA HIS A 5 -13.82 39.29 51.24
C HIS A 5 -14.38 37.89 50.92
N GLY A 6 -15.67 37.63 50.73
CA GLY A 6 -16.72 38.40 50.07
C GLY A 6 -17.18 37.55 48.89
N ASN A 7 -18.29 36.81 49.07
CA ASN A 7 -18.86 35.85 48.13
C ASN A 7 -19.23 36.46 46.76
N ALA A 8 -19.05 35.68 45.69
CA ALA A 8 -19.96 35.70 44.55
C ALA A 8 -20.01 34.29 43.92
N SER A 9 -21.19 33.68 44.01
CA SER A 9 -21.58 32.44 43.35
C SER A 9 -21.99 32.74 41.92
N CYS A 10 -21.50 31.96 40.96
CA CYS A 10 -22.13 31.82 39.65
C CYS A 10 -21.95 30.38 39.15
N MET A 11 -22.98 29.57 39.35
CA MET A 11 -23.23 28.40 38.52
C MET A 11 -23.48 28.88 37.09
N HIS A 12 -22.64 28.47 36.15
CA HIS A 12 -23.07 28.28 34.77
C HIS A 12 -22.41 27.03 34.18
N THR A 13 -23.25 26.00 34.08
CA THR A 13 -23.20 24.92 33.10
C THR A 13 -22.81 25.45 31.71
N MET A 14 -21.64 25.07 31.22
CA MET A 14 -21.35 25.08 29.78
C MET A 14 -20.74 23.74 29.39
N ALA A 15 -21.62 22.85 28.95
CA ALA A 15 -21.27 21.82 27.99
C ALA A 15 -21.09 22.50 26.62
N PRO A 16 -19.98 22.30 25.89
CA PRO A 16 -19.99 22.47 24.46
C PRO A 16 -20.47 21.15 23.86
N ARG A 17 -21.63 21.24 23.22
CA ARG A 17 -22.12 20.32 22.18
C ARG A 17 -20.96 19.94 21.23
N MET A 18 -20.35 18.79 21.45
CA MET A 18 -19.64 18.06 20.42
C MET A 18 -20.72 17.38 19.56
N GLN A 19 -21.39 18.19 18.73
CA GLN A 19 -22.37 17.69 17.78
C GLN A 19 -21.63 16.80 16.79
N LEU A 20 -22.07 15.54 16.74
CA LEU A 20 -21.80 14.58 15.69
C LEU A 20 -21.91 15.28 14.31
N LEU A 21 -20.76 15.61 13.72
CA LEU A 21 -20.65 15.72 12.28
C LEU A 21 -20.75 14.28 11.74
N THR A 22 -21.97 13.91 11.43
CA THR A 22 -22.33 12.65 10.79
C THR A 22 -21.60 12.52 9.45
N ALA A 23 -21.32 11.28 9.05
CA ALA A 23 -20.66 10.93 7.79
C ALA A 23 -21.28 11.57 6.52
N ALA A 24 -22.49 12.13 6.62
CA ALA A 24 -23.13 12.91 5.57
C ALA A 24 -22.40 14.22 5.23
N ALA A 25 -21.70 14.87 6.18
CA ALA A 25 -20.91 16.07 5.88
C ALA A 25 -19.67 15.76 5.03
N ALA A 26 -19.04 14.60 5.26
CA ALA A 26 -17.96 14.12 4.40
C ALA A 26 -18.48 13.78 2.99
N ALA A 27 -19.66 13.17 2.87
CA ALA A 27 -20.28 12.91 1.56
C ALA A 27 -20.76 14.18 0.83
N SER A 28 -21.18 15.22 1.58
CA SER A 28 -21.65 16.50 1.04
C SER A 28 -20.53 17.35 0.42
N VAL A 29 -19.29 17.25 0.93
CA VAL A 29 -18.11 17.88 0.29
C VAL A 29 -17.75 17.19 -1.04
N TYR A 30 -18.14 15.92 -1.22
CA TYR A 30 -18.02 15.18 -2.49
C TYR A 30 -19.27 15.28 -3.39
N SER A 31 -20.19 16.21 -3.08
CA SER A 31 -21.30 16.57 -3.97
C SER A 31 -20.74 17.23 -5.24
N ALA A 32 -20.57 16.44 -6.30
CA ALA A 32 -20.68 16.74 -7.73
C ALA A 32 -20.21 18.11 -8.28
N ARG A 33 -19.40 18.88 -7.56
CA ARG A 33 -18.51 19.86 -8.17
C ARG A 33 -17.52 19.03 -8.96
N SER A 34 -17.48 19.27 -10.26
CA SER A 34 -16.49 18.70 -11.17
C SER A 34 -15.15 18.61 -10.44
N ILE A 35 -14.78 17.40 -10.02
CA ILE A 35 -13.42 17.12 -9.59
C ILE A 35 -12.65 17.32 -10.89
N SER A 36 -12.15 18.54 -11.09
CA SER A 36 -11.22 18.81 -12.17
C SER A 36 -10.11 17.79 -11.97
N VAL A 37 -9.97 16.90 -12.96
CA VAL A 37 -8.97 15.85 -12.94
C VAL A 37 -7.63 16.55 -12.74
N LEU A 38 -7.05 16.39 -11.55
CA LEU A 38 -5.75 16.98 -11.26
C LEU A 38 -4.70 16.32 -12.15
N THR A 39 -3.79 17.11 -12.68
CA THR A 39 -2.58 16.54 -13.27
C THR A 39 -1.69 15.95 -12.17
N ALA A 40 -0.81 15.02 -12.53
CA ALA A 40 0.18 14.48 -11.59
C ALA A 40 1.05 15.60 -10.97
N GLU A 41 1.35 16.65 -11.74
CA GLU A 41 2.09 17.82 -11.25
C GLU A 41 1.29 18.62 -10.22
N GLN A 42 0.01 18.89 -10.48
CA GLN A 42 -0.86 19.57 -9.51
C GLN A 42 -1.01 18.75 -8.21
N TRP A 43 -1.09 17.43 -8.33
CA TRP A 43 -1.10 16.54 -7.18
C TRP A 43 0.22 16.63 -6.38
N ARG A 44 1.38 16.60 -7.05
CA ARG A 44 2.69 16.80 -6.40
C ARG A 44 2.80 18.15 -5.71
N LEU A 45 2.32 19.23 -6.34
CA LEU A 45 2.32 20.57 -5.75
C LEU A 45 1.47 20.61 -4.47
N ARG A 46 0.33 19.92 -4.45
CA ARG A 46 -0.48 19.79 -3.23
C ARG A 46 0.23 18.99 -2.15
N MET A 47 0.89 17.87 -2.49
CA MET A 47 1.73 17.12 -1.53
C MET A 47 2.83 18.00 -0.94
N ARG A 48 3.55 18.77 -1.77
CA ARG A 48 4.55 19.74 -1.31
C ARG A 48 3.92 20.82 -0.42
N SER A 49 2.73 21.32 -0.76
CA SER A 49 2.03 22.30 0.09
C SER A 49 1.65 21.70 1.45
N CYS A 50 1.20 20.44 1.49
CA CYS A 50 0.92 19.75 2.75
C CYS A 50 2.21 19.58 3.57
N SER A 51 3.33 19.29 2.93
CA SER A 51 4.63 19.10 3.61
C SER A 51 5.17 20.33 4.32
N ARG A 52 4.72 21.53 3.94
CA ARG A 52 5.16 22.80 4.52
C ARG A 52 4.32 23.23 5.73
N ARG A 53 3.29 22.47 6.10
CA ARG A 53 2.48 22.78 7.28
C ARG A 53 3.29 22.55 8.53
N VAL A 54 3.17 23.45 9.49
CA VAL A 54 3.91 23.41 10.76
C VAL A 54 3.27 22.41 11.73
N ASP A 55 1.95 22.26 11.66
CA ASP A 55 1.20 21.33 12.49
C ASP A 55 1.11 19.95 11.84
N ILE A 56 1.47 18.91 12.62
CA ILE A 56 1.53 17.52 12.14
C ILE A 56 0.14 16.93 11.88
N GLU A 57 -0.89 17.35 12.63
CA GLU A 57 -2.26 16.89 12.42
C GLU A 57 -2.83 17.49 11.14
N GLU A 58 -2.59 18.78 10.89
CA GLU A 58 -2.95 19.44 9.64
C GLU A 58 -2.20 18.84 8.45
N GLN A 59 -0.91 18.53 8.62
CA GLN A 59 -0.10 17.87 7.59
C GLN A 59 -0.69 16.50 7.25
N ARG A 60 -0.99 15.68 8.26
CA ARG A 60 -1.62 14.36 8.07
C ARG A 60 -2.98 14.47 7.40
N TRP A 61 -3.83 15.38 7.86
CA TRP A 61 -5.15 15.63 7.28
C TRP A 61 -5.04 16.04 5.80
N CYS A 62 -4.11 16.94 5.49
CA CYS A 62 -3.85 17.42 4.13
C CYS A 62 -3.37 16.27 3.23
N MET A 63 -2.43 15.46 3.73
CA MET A 63 -1.90 14.27 3.04
C MET A 63 -2.99 13.25 2.74
N ASP A 64 -3.85 12.94 3.72
CA ASP A 64 -4.98 12.02 3.56
C ASP A 64 -5.94 12.50 2.45
N HIS A 65 -6.19 13.81 2.35
CA HIS A 65 -7.02 14.38 1.29
C HIS A 65 -6.37 14.28 -0.09
N VAL A 66 -5.06 14.53 -0.18
CA VAL A 66 -4.35 14.45 -1.46
C VAL A 66 -4.24 13.00 -1.94
N MET A 67 -4.02 12.05 -1.03
CA MET A 67 -3.99 10.61 -1.36
C MET A 67 -5.34 10.08 -1.85
N ALA A 68 -6.45 10.59 -1.31
CA ALA A 68 -7.78 10.24 -1.80
C ALA A 68 -8.06 10.68 -3.24
N LEU A 69 -7.27 11.61 -3.78
CA LEU A 69 -7.38 12.02 -5.17
C LEU A 69 -6.64 11.06 -6.14
N MET A 70 -5.77 10.17 -5.63
CA MET A 70 -4.97 9.27 -6.47
C MET A 70 -5.78 8.41 -7.43
N PRO A 71 -6.93 7.81 -7.06
CA PRO A 71 -7.72 6.98 -7.97
C PRO A 71 -8.23 7.75 -9.20
N HIS A 72 -8.33 9.08 -9.10
CA HIS A 72 -8.82 9.95 -10.17
C HIS A 72 -7.70 10.51 -11.06
N LEU A 73 -6.44 10.22 -10.75
CA LEU A 73 -5.32 10.72 -11.54
C LEU A 73 -5.21 9.98 -12.88
N PRO A 74 -4.72 10.65 -13.94
CA PRO A 74 -4.52 10.01 -15.24
C PRO A 74 -3.66 8.73 -15.12
N GLY A 75 -4.16 7.62 -15.66
CA GLY A 75 -3.48 6.33 -15.63
C GLY A 75 -3.72 5.49 -14.38
N SER A 76 -4.40 6.01 -13.35
CA SER A 76 -4.80 5.23 -12.17
C SER A 76 -5.83 4.16 -12.50
N GLN A 77 -6.72 4.44 -13.46
CA GLN A 77 -7.76 3.50 -13.89
C GLN A 77 -7.17 2.19 -14.41
N ALA A 78 -6.07 2.22 -15.17
CA ALA A 78 -5.42 1.00 -15.66
C ALA A 78 -4.92 0.10 -14.51
N ALA A 79 -4.44 0.71 -13.40
CA ALA A 79 -4.06 -0.05 -12.22
C ALA A 79 -5.27 -0.66 -11.52
N ILE A 80 -6.35 0.10 -11.38
CA ILE A 80 -7.60 -0.40 -10.81
C ILE A 80 -8.15 -1.55 -11.68
N ASP A 81 -8.23 -1.36 -12.99
CA ASP A 81 -8.73 -2.36 -13.93
C ASP A 81 -7.90 -3.66 -13.90
N TYR A 82 -6.58 -3.54 -13.77
CA TYR A 82 -5.68 -4.69 -13.64
C TYR A 82 -6.02 -5.57 -12.43
N PHE A 83 -6.35 -5.00 -11.27
CA PHE A 83 -6.68 -5.77 -10.08
C PHE A 83 -8.16 -6.18 -10.01
N PHE A 84 -9.07 -5.35 -10.53
CA PHE A 84 -10.52 -5.52 -10.39
C PHE A 84 -11.22 -6.10 -11.62
N GLY A 85 -10.48 -6.37 -12.71
CA GLY A 85 -10.96 -7.19 -13.82
C GLY A 85 -11.92 -6.48 -14.78
N ALA A 86 -11.75 -5.19 -15.03
CA ALA A 86 -12.32 -4.62 -16.24
C ALA A 86 -11.51 -5.14 -17.45
N GLU A 87 -12.19 -5.61 -18.50
CA GLU A 87 -11.60 -5.87 -19.81
C GLU A 87 -10.63 -4.73 -20.19
N PRO A 88 -9.41 -5.00 -20.70
CA PRO A 88 -8.96 -6.19 -21.42
C PRO A 88 -8.12 -7.17 -20.58
N TYR A 89 -8.28 -7.22 -19.26
CA TYR A 89 -7.61 -8.20 -18.41
C TYR A 89 -8.54 -9.34 -17.93
N PRO A 90 -9.19 -10.12 -18.81
CA PRO A 90 -10.01 -11.28 -18.39
C PRO A 90 -9.18 -12.45 -17.80
N GLY A 91 -7.86 -12.25 -17.65
CA GLY A 91 -6.86 -13.31 -17.55
C GLY A 91 -6.14 -13.46 -16.21
N ILE A 92 -6.20 -12.50 -15.28
CA ILE A 92 -5.67 -12.75 -13.91
C ILE A 92 -6.76 -13.47 -13.13
N ARG A 93 -6.97 -14.74 -13.48
CA ARG A 93 -7.68 -15.64 -12.59
C ARG A 93 -6.72 -15.94 -11.46
N ILE A 94 -6.91 -15.27 -10.33
CA ILE A 94 -6.38 -15.70 -9.04
C ILE A 94 -7.06 -17.04 -8.77
N ARG A 95 -6.41 -18.10 -9.22
CA ARG A 95 -6.75 -19.45 -8.82
C ARG A 95 -5.78 -19.81 -7.71
N THR A 96 -6.23 -20.71 -6.85
CA THR A 96 -5.36 -21.51 -6.00
C THR A 96 -5.02 -22.84 -6.71
N PRO A 97 -4.05 -22.93 -7.65
CA PRO A 97 -3.56 -24.24 -8.04
C PRO A 97 -2.27 -24.55 -7.29
N ALA A 98 -2.29 -25.68 -6.60
CA ALA A 98 -1.15 -26.57 -6.36
C ALA A 98 0.21 -25.95 -5.96
N CYS A 99 0.25 -24.86 -5.19
CA CYS A 99 1.28 -24.73 -4.16
C CYS A 99 0.97 -25.78 -3.04
N GLU A 100 0.84 -27.04 -3.45
CA GLU A 100 0.15 -28.15 -2.75
C GLU A 100 0.89 -28.61 -1.48
N ASN A 101 2.11 -28.11 -1.26
CA ASN A 101 2.97 -28.47 -0.14
C ASN A 101 3.21 -27.32 0.84
N ARG A 102 2.27 -26.38 1.01
CA ARG A 102 2.30 -25.49 2.18
C ARG A 102 1.91 -26.23 3.45
N ARG A 103 2.83 -27.03 3.97
CA ARG A 103 3.02 -27.22 5.41
C ARG A 103 4.23 -26.40 5.83
N TYR A 104 4.08 -25.07 5.93
CA TYR A 104 5.12 -24.20 6.50
C TYR A 104 4.80 -23.88 7.97
N ARG A 105 5.88 -23.65 8.73
CA ARG A 105 5.97 -23.51 10.19
C ARG A 105 4.67 -23.08 10.87
N GLY A 106 3.99 -24.01 11.53
CA GLY A 106 2.85 -23.72 12.42
C GLY A 106 1.51 -24.32 12.02
N GLY A 107 1.33 -24.83 10.80
CA GLY A 107 0.11 -25.54 10.40
C GLY A 107 -1.12 -24.66 10.13
N GLU A 108 -1.01 -23.33 10.26
CA GLU A 108 -2.07 -22.41 9.86
C GLU A 108 -2.03 -22.16 8.34
N GLN A 109 -3.13 -22.47 7.66
CA GLN A 109 -3.37 -21.97 6.30
C GLN A 109 -3.77 -20.49 6.41
N TYR A 110 -3.08 -19.61 5.69
CA TYR A 110 -3.56 -18.22 5.56
C TYR A 110 -4.79 -18.23 4.64
N PRO A 111 -5.98 -17.84 5.13
CA PRO A 111 -7.20 -17.84 4.30
C PRO A 111 -7.20 -16.74 3.20
N ALA A 112 -6.11 -15.99 3.05
CA ALA A 112 -5.98 -14.83 2.18
C ALA A 112 -4.83 -14.94 1.16
N ASP A 113 -4.28 -16.14 0.94
CA ASP A 113 -3.25 -16.34 -0.07
C ASP A 113 -3.79 -16.08 -1.47
N ILE A 114 -3.36 -14.96 -2.04
CA ILE A 114 -3.55 -14.67 -3.45
C ILE A 114 -2.43 -15.38 -4.19
N ILE A 115 -2.79 -16.24 -5.17
CA ILE A 115 -1.85 -16.93 -6.04
C ILE A 115 -2.06 -16.44 -7.46
N TRP A 116 -0.95 -16.11 -8.14
CA TRP A 116 -0.97 -15.70 -9.53
C TRP A 116 -0.68 -16.88 -10.44
N THR A 117 -1.51 -17.08 -11.46
CA THR A 117 -1.24 -17.99 -12.57
C THR A 117 -1.41 -17.27 -13.91
N PRO A 118 -0.53 -17.49 -14.90
CA PRO A 118 -0.68 -16.90 -16.22
C PRO A 118 -2.01 -17.33 -16.89
N ALA A 119 -2.68 -16.40 -17.56
CA ALA A 119 -3.98 -16.61 -18.22
C ALA A 119 -4.01 -17.79 -19.22
N ASN A 120 -2.86 -18.14 -19.80
CA ASN A 120 -2.73 -19.20 -20.80
C ASN A 120 -2.53 -20.61 -20.20
N SER A 121 -2.61 -20.78 -18.87
CA SER A 121 -2.49 -22.10 -18.23
C SER A 121 -3.81 -22.90 -18.23
N THR A 122 -4.81 -22.52 -19.02
CA THR A 122 -6.13 -23.18 -19.09
C THR A 122 -6.06 -24.64 -19.58
N THR A 123 -4.95 -25.06 -20.17
CA THR A 123 -4.68 -26.48 -20.46
C THR A 123 -4.26 -27.30 -19.23
N ALA A 124 -3.89 -26.67 -18.11
CA ALA A 124 -3.46 -27.37 -16.90
C ALA A 124 -4.61 -27.84 -15.99
N SER A 125 -5.84 -27.30 -16.14
CA SER A 125 -6.96 -27.65 -15.25
C SER A 125 -7.63 -29.00 -15.56
N ASN A 126 -7.21 -29.71 -16.61
CA ASN A 126 -7.70 -31.07 -16.91
C ASN A 126 -6.74 -32.19 -16.46
N GLN A 127 -5.64 -31.86 -15.77
CA GLN A 127 -4.66 -32.86 -15.28
C GLN A 127 -4.81 -33.21 -13.78
N THR A 128 -5.82 -32.73 -13.07
CA THR A 128 -5.99 -32.98 -11.62
C THR A 128 -6.98 -34.11 -11.31
N ALA A 129 -6.73 -35.31 -11.84
CA ALA A 129 -7.38 -36.54 -11.34
C ALA A 129 -6.50 -37.81 -11.42
N ALA A 130 -5.20 -37.69 -11.70
CA ALA A 130 -4.28 -38.82 -11.65
C ALA A 130 -3.06 -38.49 -10.77
N GLY A 131 -2.87 -39.32 -9.76
CA GLY A 131 -1.91 -39.23 -8.65
C GLY A 131 -0.53 -38.64 -8.94
N SER A 132 -0.10 -37.79 -8.00
CA SER A 132 1.21 -37.87 -7.34
C SER A 132 2.46 -37.95 -8.23
N ASN A 133 2.64 -36.97 -9.11
CA ASN A 133 3.95 -36.43 -9.42
C ASN A 133 3.75 -34.99 -9.86
N GLY A 134 4.05 -34.08 -8.93
CA GLY A 134 3.55 -32.71 -8.92
C GLY A 134 3.76 -31.92 -10.20
N SER A 135 3.06 -30.81 -10.26
CA SER A 135 3.28 -29.61 -11.07
C SER A 135 4.72 -29.06 -10.94
N ARG A 136 5.72 -29.91 -11.21
CA ARG A 136 7.13 -29.61 -11.25
C ARG A 136 7.38 -28.73 -12.47
N GLY A 137 7.41 -27.43 -12.28
CA GLY A 137 7.94 -26.50 -13.27
C GLY A 137 7.13 -25.23 -13.52
N LEU A 138 5.90 -25.10 -13.01
CA LEU A 138 5.19 -23.83 -13.12
C LEU A 138 5.64 -22.87 -12.01
N PRO A 139 5.96 -21.61 -12.34
CA PRO A 139 6.24 -20.58 -11.33
C PRO A 139 5.07 -20.44 -10.35
N CYS A 140 5.34 -20.52 -9.04
CA CYS A 140 4.36 -20.27 -7.99
C CYS A 140 4.84 -19.12 -7.11
N LEU A 141 4.04 -18.04 -7.06
CA LEU A 141 4.24 -16.88 -6.20
C LEU A 141 2.97 -16.62 -5.40
N TRP A 142 3.13 -16.01 -4.23
CA TRP A 142 2.04 -15.65 -3.33
C TRP A 142 2.34 -14.37 -2.58
N GLY A 143 1.34 -13.81 -1.91
CA GLY A 143 1.52 -12.63 -1.08
C GLY A 143 0.54 -12.60 0.08
N ASN A 144 1.02 -12.10 1.21
CA ASN A 144 0.18 -11.74 2.36
C ASN A 144 -0.27 -10.28 2.27
N MET A 145 0.36 -9.48 1.39
CA MET A 145 -0.03 -8.11 1.11
C MET A 145 -1.36 -8.09 0.34
N PRO A 146 -2.43 -7.45 0.88
CA PRO A 146 -3.67 -7.32 0.15
C PRO A 146 -3.48 -6.48 -1.12
N PHE A 147 -4.19 -6.84 -2.19
CA PHE A 147 -4.08 -6.13 -3.47
C PHE A 147 -4.29 -4.64 -3.38
N SER A 148 -5.24 -4.22 -2.56
CA SER A 148 -5.56 -2.82 -2.42
C SER A 148 -4.39 -2.01 -1.82
N LYS A 149 -3.58 -2.63 -0.95
CA LYS A 149 -2.32 -2.07 -0.47
C LYS A 149 -1.28 -2.00 -1.60
N SER A 150 -1.18 -3.06 -2.42
CA SER A 150 -0.32 -3.05 -3.61
C SER A 150 -0.73 -1.96 -4.62
N ILE A 151 -2.04 -1.77 -4.87
CA ILE A 151 -2.59 -0.69 -5.71
C ILE A 151 -2.18 0.66 -5.15
N GLU A 152 -2.35 0.88 -3.85
CA GLU A 152 -1.99 2.16 -3.22
C GLU A 152 -0.50 2.46 -3.40
N ILE A 153 0.36 1.47 -3.18
CA ILE A 153 1.82 1.58 -3.41
C ILE A 153 2.10 1.93 -4.86
N ILE A 154 1.49 1.21 -5.82
CA ILE A 154 1.68 1.44 -7.26
C ILE A 154 1.22 2.85 -7.63
N LEU A 155 0.04 3.27 -7.20
CA LEU A 155 -0.51 4.59 -7.50
C LEU A 155 0.36 5.69 -6.89
N ALA A 156 0.75 5.57 -5.63
CA ALA A 156 1.64 6.54 -4.97
C ALA A 156 2.97 6.64 -5.71
N ALA A 157 3.61 5.51 -5.99
CA ALA A 157 4.88 5.44 -6.70
C ALA A 157 4.81 6.08 -8.10
N ARG A 158 3.79 5.72 -8.90
CA ARG A 158 3.59 6.31 -10.25
C ARG A 158 3.39 7.83 -10.18
N ASN A 159 2.56 8.30 -9.26
CA ASN A 159 2.27 9.72 -9.13
C ASN A 159 3.48 10.53 -8.63
N LEU A 160 4.34 9.92 -7.82
CA LEU A 160 5.62 10.48 -7.40
C LEU A 160 6.73 10.35 -8.46
N GLY A 161 6.44 9.72 -9.61
CA GLY A 161 7.41 9.52 -10.69
C GLY A 161 8.51 8.53 -10.32
N VAL A 162 8.25 7.61 -9.39
CA VAL A 162 9.17 6.55 -8.99
C VAL A 162 9.50 5.70 -10.21
N THR A 163 10.78 5.39 -10.35
CA THR A 163 11.36 4.57 -11.43
C THR A 163 11.85 3.22 -10.92
N HIS A 164 12.27 3.17 -9.65
CA HIS A 164 12.83 1.99 -9.00
C HIS A 164 12.11 1.72 -7.70
N ILE A 165 11.77 0.46 -7.44
CA ILE A 165 11.25 0.01 -6.16
C ILE A 165 12.24 -0.98 -5.56
N ILE A 166 12.64 -0.71 -4.32
CA ILE A 166 13.34 -1.68 -3.47
C ILE A 166 12.29 -2.24 -2.49
N GLU A 167 12.05 -3.54 -2.52
CA GLU A 167 11.23 -4.23 -1.53
C GLU A 167 12.12 -5.04 -0.60
N SER A 168 12.02 -4.78 0.69
CA SER A 168 12.65 -5.56 1.76
C SER A 168 11.58 -6.39 2.44
N GLY A 169 11.71 -7.72 2.39
CA GLY A 169 10.68 -8.67 2.85
C GLY A 169 9.92 -9.33 1.70
N ARG A 170 10.64 -9.99 0.77
CA ARG A 170 10.05 -10.68 -0.40
C ARG A 170 8.98 -11.70 -0.04
N MET A 171 9.26 -12.55 0.95
CA MET A 171 8.52 -13.77 1.32
C MET A 171 8.01 -14.57 0.11
N GLY A 172 6.78 -14.34 -0.35
CA GLY A 172 6.14 -15.05 -1.47
C GLY A 172 6.28 -14.39 -2.85
N GLY A 173 6.78 -13.15 -2.92
CA GLY A 173 7.18 -12.46 -4.14
C GLY A 173 6.06 -12.00 -5.09
N LEU A 174 4.78 -12.14 -4.74
CA LEU A 174 3.70 -11.75 -5.63
C LEU A 174 3.60 -10.23 -5.85
N SER A 175 3.82 -9.44 -4.80
CA SER A 175 3.86 -7.97 -4.88
C SER A 175 4.81 -7.47 -5.97
N LEU A 176 5.98 -8.09 -6.09
CA LEU A 176 6.98 -7.76 -7.10
C LEU A 176 6.46 -7.95 -8.53
N VAL A 177 5.67 -8.98 -8.80
CA VAL A 177 5.07 -9.17 -10.14
C VAL A 177 4.12 -8.03 -10.46
N HIS A 178 3.36 -7.56 -9.48
CA HIS A 178 2.48 -6.40 -9.66
C HIS A 178 3.30 -5.14 -9.93
N TYR A 179 4.34 -4.89 -9.16
CA TYR A 179 5.20 -3.72 -9.39
C TYR A 179 5.85 -3.76 -10.77
N ALA A 180 6.38 -4.92 -11.19
CA ALA A 180 6.99 -5.08 -12.50
C ALA A 180 5.99 -4.84 -13.64
N HIS A 181 4.73 -5.30 -13.49
CA HIS A 181 3.68 -5.07 -14.46
C HIS A 181 3.45 -3.57 -14.75
N PHE A 182 3.64 -2.71 -13.74
CA PHE A 182 3.52 -1.26 -13.91
C PHE A 182 4.81 -0.56 -14.33
N GLY A 183 5.84 -1.31 -14.73
CA GLY A 183 7.07 -0.81 -15.35
C GLY A 183 8.14 -0.33 -14.39
N PHE A 184 8.07 -0.70 -13.10
CA PHE A 184 9.12 -0.36 -12.15
C PHE A 184 10.33 -1.29 -12.29
N ASN A 185 11.53 -0.74 -12.18
CA ASN A 185 12.74 -1.53 -11.99
C ASN A 185 12.79 -2.01 -10.54
N LEU A 186 13.05 -3.30 -10.32
CA LEU A 186 12.89 -3.92 -9.01
C LEU A 186 14.20 -4.42 -8.42
N THR A 187 14.38 -4.13 -7.13
CA THR A 187 15.31 -4.85 -6.26
C THR A 187 14.52 -5.51 -5.14
N SER A 188 14.65 -6.82 -5.01
CA SER A 188 14.01 -7.62 -3.96
C SER A 188 15.06 -8.11 -2.98
N ILE A 189 14.86 -7.82 -1.69
CA ILE A 189 15.73 -8.22 -0.60
C ILE A 189 14.96 -9.14 0.35
N GLU A 190 15.57 -10.27 0.72
CA GLU A 190 14.99 -11.22 1.67
C GLU A 190 16.05 -11.80 2.59
N MET A 191 15.78 -11.79 3.90
CA MET A 191 16.67 -12.34 4.91
C MET A 191 16.61 -13.86 4.93
N LEU A 192 15.41 -14.43 4.77
CA LEU A 192 15.17 -15.88 4.79
C LEU A 192 14.55 -16.33 3.46
N PRO A 193 15.36 -16.43 2.40
CA PRO A 193 14.86 -16.69 1.06
C PRO A 193 14.18 -18.05 0.94
N VAL A 194 13.07 -18.07 0.21
CA VAL A 194 12.39 -19.30 -0.20
C VAL A 194 12.82 -19.67 -1.62
N ALA A 195 13.58 -20.76 -1.77
CA ALA A 195 14.24 -21.12 -3.03
C ALA A 195 13.29 -21.19 -4.24
N HIS A 196 12.09 -21.74 -4.07
CA HIS A 196 11.14 -21.85 -5.19
C HIS A 196 10.47 -20.51 -5.55
N VAL A 197 10.37 -19.57 -4.61
CA VAL A 197 9.93 -18.19 -4.89
C VAL A 197 10.95 -17.47 -5.73
N GLU A 198 12.24 -17.61 -5.40
CA GLU A 198 13.31 -17.04 -6.22
C GLU A 198 13.34 -17.60 -7.62
N ALA A 199 13.26 -18.93 -7.76
CA ALA A 199 13.22 -19.57 -9.06
C ALA A 199 12.01 -19.07 -9.88
N SER A 200 10.85 -18.93 -9.24
CA SER A 200 9.63 -18.42 -9.87
C SER A 200 9.76 -16.96 -10.28
N LEU A 201 10.34 -16.10 -9.42
CA LEU A 201 10.62 -14.70 -9.76
C LEU A 201 11.63 -14.56 -10.88
N ARG A 202 12.70 -15.36 -10.90
CA ARG A 202 13.69 -15.32 -12.00
C ARG A 202 13.07 -15.73 -13.33
N ALA A 203 12.13 -16.69 -13.31
CA ALA A 203 11.41 -17.11 -14.50
C ALA A 203 10.41 -16.06 -14.99
N LEU A 204 9.68 -15.41 -14.07
CA LEU A 204 8.61 -14.46 -14.42
C LEU A 204 9.11 -13.03 -14.62
N GLN A 205 10.14 -12.63 -13.88
CA GLN A 205 10.68 -11.27 -13.78
C GLN A 205 12.22 -11.31 -13.79
N PRO A 206 12.85 -11.76 -14.89
CA PRO A 206 14.30 -11.98 -14.97
C PRO A 206 15.14 -10.73 -14.75
N HIS A 207 14.56 -9.54 -14.92
CA HIS A 207 15.22 -8.25 -14.69
C HIS A 207 15.19 -7.79 -13.23
N THR A 208 14.46 -8.49 -12.35
CA THR A 208 14.45 -8.17 -10.91
C THR A 208 15.80 -8.52 -10.29
N THR A 209 16.43 -7.54 -9.66
CA THR A 209 17.64 -7.80 -8.86
C THR A 209 17.21 -8.49 -7.58
N ILE A 210 17.69 -9.72 -7.36
CA ILE A 210 17.40 -10.52 -6.16
C ILE A 210 18.63 -10.53 -5.26
N LEU A 211 18.49 -10.03 -4.04
CA LEU A 211 19.51 -10.02 -3.01
C LEU A 211 19.01 -10.80 -1.79
N ASN A 212 19.90 -11.57 -1.17
CA ASN A 212 19.59 -12.37 0.01
C ASN A 212 20.47 -11.94 1.18
N GLY A 213 19.86 -11.57 2.30
CA GLY A 213 20.57 -11.10 3.50
C GLY A 213 19.78 -10.04 4.27
N ASP A 214 20.46 -9.39 5.21
CA ASP A 214 19.85 -8.42 6.12
C ASP A 214 19.44 -7.12 5.39
N GLY A 215 18.13 -6.83 5.40
CA GLY A 215 17.56 -5.61 4.83
C GLY A 215 18.10 -4.32 5.45
N MET A 216 18.53 -4.34 6.72
CA MET A 216 19.13 -3.17 7.38
C MET A 216 20.45 -2.74 6.72
N THR A 217 21.13 -3.67 6.06
CA THR A 217 22.41 -3.46 5.38
C THR A 217 22.22 -3.35 3.87
N LEU A 218 21.47 -4.29 3.27
CA LEU A 218 21.34 -4.38 1.82
C LEU A 218 20.46 -3.29 1.21
N VAL A 219 19.47 -2.76 1.93
CA VAL A 219 18.61 -1.69 1.39
C VAL A 219 19.41 -0.39 1.17
N PRO A 220 20.17 0.14 2.15
CA PRO A 220 21.04 1.29 1.92
C PRO A 220 22.08 1.07 0.81
N GLU A 221 22.69 -0.11 0.75
CA GLU A 221 23.68 -0.45 -0.29
C GLU A 221 23.06 -0.47 -1.69
N ALA A 222 21.89 -1.10 -1.84
CA ALA A 222 21.17 -1.13 -3.10
C ALA A 222 20.74 0.28 -3.55
N LEU A 223 20.24 1.09 -2.62
CA LEU A 223 19.88 2.48 -2.89
C LEU A 223 21.07 3.32 -3.36
N SER A 224 22.20 3.20 -2.67
CA SER A 224 23.45 3.88 -3.04
C SER A 224 23.92 3.47 -4.44
N ARG A 225 23.87 2.17 -4.74
CA ARG A 225 24.23 1.63 -6.06
C ARG A 225 23.31 2.16 -7.17
N ILE A 226 21.99 2.10 -6.99
CA ILE A 226 21.02 2.58 -7.99
C ILE A 226 21.27 4.06 -8.29
N ARG A 227 21.49 4.88 -7.27
CA ARG A 227 21.76 6.32 -7.45
C ARG A 227 23.07 6.60 -8.18
N LYS A 228 24.10 5.82 -7.88
CA LYS A 228 25.40 5.92 -8.55
C LYS A 228 25.32 5.51 -10.02
N ASP A 229 24.64 4.40 -10.29
CA ASP A 229 24.63 3.78 -11.61
C ASP A 229 23.59 4.42 -12.54
N ILE A 230 22.53 5.01 -11.98
CA ILE A 230 21.41 5.59 -12.72
C ILE A 230 21.13 7.01 -12.17
N PRO A 231 21.87 8.03 -12.65
CA PRO A 231 21.63 9.42 -12.27
C PRO A 231 20.17 9.83 -12.54
N GLY A 232 19.53 10.43 -11.54
CA GLY A 232 18.12 10.85 -11.62
C GLY A 232 17.10 9.76 -11.30
N ALA A 233 17.52 8.55 -10.90
CA ALA A 233 16.61 7.52 -10.42
C ALA A 233 15.79 8.00 -9.22
N LYS A 234 14.47 8.02 -9.37
CA LYS A 234 13.52 8.22 -8.27
C LYS A 234 13.20 6.87 -7.64
N VAL A 235 13.62 6.67 -6.40
CA VAL A 235 13.53 5.38 -5.70
C VAL A 235 12.46 5.42 -4.62
N ALA A 236 11.60 4.39 -4.59
CA ALA A 236 10.76 4.08 -3.45
C ALA A 236 11.27 2.82 -2.74
N VAL A 237 11.07 2.77 -1.42
CA VAL A 237 11.43 1.60 -0.60
C VAL A 237 10.19 1.10 0.14
N ILE A 238 9.86 -0.17 -0.06
CA ILE A 238 8.79 -0.88 0.65
C ILE A 238 9.44 -1.76 1.71
N ILE A 239 9.12 -1.51 2.98
CA ILE A 239 9.66 -2.23 4.13
C ILE A 239 8.55 -3.16 4.66
N ASP A 240 8.53 -4.40 4.14
CA ASP A 240 7.70 -5.51 4.63
C ASP A 240 8.49 -6.43 5.59
N GLY A 241 9.81 -6.31 5.62
CA GLY A 241 10.69 -6.82 6.67
C GLY A 241 12.01 -6.04 6.63
N PRO A 242 12.59 -5.63 7.76
CA PRO A 242 12.25 -5.93 9.16
C PRO A 242 10.99 -5.19 9.67
N LYS A 243 10.44 -5.59 10.82
CA LYS A 243 9.21 -5.03 11.41
C LYS A 243 9.50 -4.09 12.59
N GLU A 244 8.45 -3.43 13.10
CA GLU A 244 8.45 -2.58 14.29
C GLU A 244 9.57 -1.51 14.33
N ALA A 245 10.32 -1.43 15.42
CA ALA A 245 11.36 -0.43 15.65
C ALA A 245 12.49 -0.50 14.60
N MET A 246 12.79 -1.68 14.08
CA MET A 246 13.79 -1.84 13.02
C MET A 246 13.31 -1.24 11.70
N ALA A 247 12.03 -1.41 11.35
CA ALA A 247 11.44 -0.79 10.17
C ALA A 247 11.52 0.75 10.25
N ILE A 248 11.21 1.31 11.43
CA ILE A 248 11.29 2.75 11.70
C ILE A 248 12.73 3.24 11.60
N ALA A 249 13.69 2.52 12.21
CA ALA A 249 15.10 2.86 12.15
C ALA A 249 15.64 2.83 10.71
N LEU A 250 15.22 1.84 9.91
CA LEU A 250 15.55 1.77 8.49
C LEU A 250 14.95 2.93 7.72
N ALA A 251 13.66 3.23 7.92
CA ALA A 251 13.00 4.36 7.28
C ALA A 251 13.72 5.69 7.54
N LYS A 252 14.04 5.99 8.82
CA LYS A 252 14.77 7.20 9.21
C LYS A 252 16.10 7.35 8.44
N LYS A 253 16.81 6.26 8.17
CA LYS A 253 18.06 6.28 7.38
C LYS A 253 17.83 6.58 5.89
N LEU A 254 16.68 6.19 5.34
CA LEU A 254 16.40 6.22 3.90
C LEU A 254 15.62 7.46 3.47
N LEU A 255 14.94 8.17 4.37
CA LEU A 255 14.03 9.28 4.03
C LEU A 255 14.73 10.45 3.31
N HIS A 256 16.02 10.66 3.56
CA HIS A 256 16.79 11.68 2.84
C HIS A 256 17.14 11.26 1.41
N ASP A 257 17.14 9.95 1.15
CA ASP A 257 17.67 9.36 -0.06
C ASP A 257 16.60 8.72 -0.96
N THR A 258 15.34 8.82 -0.58
CA THR A 258 14.21 8.21 -1.28
C THR A 258 13.10 9.24 -1.53
N VAL A 259 12.24 8.96 -2.51
CA VAL A 259 11.04 9.77 -2.78
C VAL A 259 9.88 9.28 -1.90
N LEU A 260 9.83 7.98 -1.65
CA LEU A 260 8.77 7.33 -0.89
C LEU A 260 9.35 6.18 -0.06
N VAL A 261 8.98 6.11 1.21
CA VAL A 261 9.14 4.92 2.04
C VAL A 261 7.76 4.43 2.45
N VAL A 262 7.50 3.13 2.33
CA VAL A 262 6.26 2.50 2.78
C VAL A 262 6.59 1.48 3.85
N LEU A 263 5.91 1.55 4.99
CA LEU A 263 6.03 0.59 6.09
C LEU A 263 4.84 -0.35 6.07
N ASP A 264 5.09 -1.63 5.84
CA ASP A 264 4.02 -2.61 5.80
C ASP A 264 3.61 -3.07 7.21
N ASP A 265 2.31 -3.23 7.41
CA ASP A 265 1.64 -3.58 8.67
C ASP A 265 1.94 -2.61 9.84
N GLN A 266 2.26 -1.36 9.52
CA GLN A 266 2.44 -0.30 10.50
C GLN A 266 1.47 0.85 10.24
N GLY A 267 0.61 1.13 11.21
CA GLY A 267 -0.41 2.17 11.12
C GLY A 267 -0.18 3.42 11.97
N VAL A 268 0.71 3.37 12.95
CA VAL A 268 1.10 4.54 13.74
C VAL A 268 2.61 4.56 13.81
N VAL A 269 3.19 5.61 13.28
CA VAL A 269 4.59 5.91 13.47
C VAL A 269 4.73 7.18 14.29
N GLU A 270 5.76 7.20 15.12
CA GLU A 270 6.27 8.43 15.72
C GLU A 270 6.47 9.48 14.63
N ASN A 271 6.31 10.76 14.98
CA ASN A 271 6.59 11.86 14.05
C ASN A 271 8.04 11.74 13.54
N MET A 272 8.19 11.38 12.26
CA MET A 272 9.49 11.21 11.61
C MET A 272 10.01 12.52 10.97
N GLY A 273 9.36 13.66 11.23
CA GLY A 273 9.72 14.95 10.64
C GLY A 273 9.45 15.04 9.13
N VAL A 274 8.64 14.13 8.59
CA VAL A 274 8.28 14.05 7.18
C VAL A 274 6.77 13.90 7.00
N PRO A 275 6.22 14.32 5.84
CA PRO A 275 4.81 14.09 5.53
C PRO A 275 4.49 12.61 5.54
N SER A 276 3.42 12.24 6.23
CA SER A 276 2.97 10.86 6.32
C SER A 276 1.45 10.74 6.24
N CYS A 277 1.01 9.58 5.76
CA CYS A 277 -0.39 9.17 5.72
C CYS A 277 -0.48 7.64 5.85
N THR A 278 -1.69 7.15 6.13
CA THR A 278 -1.93 5.72 6.38
C THR A 278 -3.03 5.19 5.48
N SER A 279 -2.88 3.95 5.01
CA SER A 279 -3.86 3.29 4.12
C SER A 279 -5.23 3.06 4.78
N ASN A 280 -5.34 3.23 6.10
CA ASN A 280 -6.61 3.15 6.82
C ASN A 280 -7.32 4.51 7.01
N SER A 281 -6.80 5.58 6.40
CA SER A 281 -7.45 6.90 6.46
C SER A 281 -8.87 6.84 5.90
N LYS A 282 -9.79 7.63 6.48
CA LYS A 282 -11.20 7.65 6.05
C LYS A 282 -11.35 7.98 4.57
N SER A 283 -10.48 8.85 4.06
CA SER A 283 -10.51 9.32 2.68
C SER A 283 -10.10 8.23 1.69
N TRP A 284 -9.11 7.39 2.03
CA TRP A 284 -8.76 6.22 1.22
C TRP A 284 -9.86 5.15 1.25
N ARG A 285 -10.43 4.90 2.43
CA ARG A 285 -11.52 3.94 2.63
C ARG A 285 -12.79 4.26 1.84
N TYR A 286 -12.96 5.51 1.42
CA TYR A 286 -14.05 5.88 0.51
C TYR A 286 -13.89 5.26 -0.88
N HIS A 287 -12.66 5.22 -1.40
CA HIS A 287 -12.36 4.66 -2.72
C HIS A 287 -12.16 3.15 -2.68
N PHE A 288 -11.61 2.64 -1.59
CA PHE A 288 -11.36 1.22 -1.39
C PHE A 288 -11.85 0.84 0.03
N PRO A 289 -13.14 0.44 0.18
CA PRO A 289 -13.73 0.17 1.49
C PRO A 289 -13.13 -1.05 2.19
N MET A 290 -13.08 -1.04 3.52
CA MET A 290 -12.66 -2.18 4.34
C MET A 290 -13.83 -3.15 4.60
N ASN A 291 -13.52 -4.34 5.13
CA ASN A 291 -14.55 -5.32 5.48
C ASN A 291 -15.61 -4.75 6.44
N LYS A 292 -15.19 -3.97 7.45
CA LYS A 292 -16.13 -3.30 8.36
C LYS A 292 -16.95 -2.19 7.72
N ASP A 293 -16.45 -1.52 6.68
CA ASP A 293 -17.21 -0.48 5.96
C ASP A 293 -18.43 -1.10 5.28
N ARG A 294 -18.30 -2.33 4.78
CA ARG A 294 -19.44 -3.08 4.26
C ARG A 294 -20.50 -3.36 5.33
N MET A 295 -20.07 -3.69 6.55
CA MET A 295 -20.97 -4.02 7.66
C MET A 295 -21.67 -2.77 8.22
N ALA A 296 -20.96 -1.64 8.26
CA ALA A 296 -21.47 -0.37 8.77
C ALA A 296 -22.28 0.43 7.75
N LEU A 297 -21.95 0.34 6.46
CA LEU A 297 -22.70 0.98 5.39
C LEU A 297 -23.86 0.08 4.97
N LYS A 298 -25.08 0.44 5.35
CA LYS A 298 -26.25 0.13 4.50
C LYS A 298 -25.96 0.77 3.15
N ARG A 299 -25.37 0.00 2.22
CA ARG A 299 -24.88 0.36 0.88
C ARG A 299 -24.77 1.88 0.63
N PRO A 300 -23.57 2.48 0.50
CA PRO A 300 -23.49 3.86 0.04
C PRO A 300 -24.32 3.98 -1.25
N PRO A 301 -25.03 5.10 -1.49
CA PRO A 301 -26.06 5.13 -2.53
C PRO A 301 -25.52 4.84 -3.94
N ASN A 302 -24.21 4.97 -4.19
CA ASN A 302 -23.55 4.59 -5.44
C ASN A 302 -22.04 4.31 -5.25
N PRO A 303 -21.60 3.15 -4.73
CA PRO A 303 -20.18 2.82 -4.76
C PRO A 303 -19.73 2.63 -6.22
N PRO A 304 -18.45 2.94 -6.54
CA PRO A 304 -17.86 2.57 -7.83
C PRO A 304 -18.12 1.08 -8.13
N SER A 305 -18.30 0.73 -9.41
CA SER A 305 -18.64 -0.64 -9.82
C SER A 305 -17.67 -1.68 -9.26
N TYR A 306 -16.37 -1.36 -9.20
CA TYR A 306 -15.32 -2.22 -8.66
C TYR A 306 -15.40 -2.42 -7.13
N ALA A 307 -15.97 -1.46 -6.37
CA ALA A 307 -16.12 -1.56 -4.92
C ALA A 307 -17.31 -2.45 -4.48
N ARG A 308 -18.10 -2.95 -5.43
CA ARG A 308 -19.22 -3.89 -5.17
C ARG A 308 -18.76 -5.33 -5.01
N ASP A 309 -17.55 -5.65 -5.46
CA ASP A 309 -17.00 -7.00 -5.38
C ASP A 309 -16.37 -7.24 -4.01
N ALA A 310 -16.94 -8.19 -3.28
CA ALA A 310 -16.58 -8.44 -1.89
C ALA A 310 -15.18 -9.06 -1.69
N ARG A 311 -14.50 -9.40 -2.78
CA ARG A 311 -13.20 -10.08 -2.79
C ARG A 311 -12.02 -9.19 -2.44
N PHE A 312 -12.20 -7.87 -2.38
CA PHE A 312 -11.10 -6.90 -2.32
C PHE A 312 -11.10 -6.03 -1.05
N TYR A 313 -11.82 -6.46 -0.02
CA TYR A 313 -11.91 -5.70 1.22
C TYR A 313 -10.69 -5.90 2.11
N PHE A 314 -10.22 -4.79 2.69
CA PHE A 314 -9.11 -4.76 3.64
C PHE A 314 -9.50 -5.34 5.00
N ARG A 315 -8.54 -5.98 5.68
CA ARG A 315 -8.64 -6.19 7.12
C ARG A 315 -8.24 -4.92 7.86
N GLU A 316 -8.80 -4.72 9.05
CA GLU A 316 -8.54 -3.55 9.89
C GLU A 316 -7.07 -3.31 10.20
N ASN A 317 -6.31 -4.40 10.24
CA ASN A 317 -4.91 -4.41 10.61
C ASN A 317 -3.98 -4.40 9.38
N ASP A 318 -4.52 -4.48 8.15
CA ASP A 318 -3.72 -4.43 6.91
C ASP A 318 -3.39 -2.97 6.56
N ILE A 319 -2.60 -2.32 7.42
CA ILE A 319 -2.27 -0.89 7.31
C ILE A 319 -0.88 -0.73 6.71
N ALA A 320 -0.72 0.21 5.80
CA ALA A 320 0.57 0.72 5.37
C ALA A 320 0.72 2.18 5.79
N THR A 321 1.90 2.56 6.26
CA THR A 321 2.27 3.97 6.45
C THR A 321 3.13 4.41 5.27
N PHE A 322 2.72 5.48 4.61
CA PHE A 322 3.46 6.13 3.54
C PHE A 322 4.19 7.33 4.11
N LEU A 323 5.50 7.41 3.87
CA LEU A 323 6.37 8.48 4.30
C LEU A 323 6.98 9.12 3.06
N LEU A 324 6.73 10.41 2.85
CA LEU A 324 7.36 11.13 1.75
C LEU A 324 8.79 11.47 2.13
N GLY A 325 9.75 10.93 1.37
CA GLY A 325 11.14 11.31 1.54
C GLY A 325 11.42 12.71 0.96
N SER A 326 12.63 13.19 1.21
CA SER A 326 13.08 14.52 0.78
C SER A 326 13.90 14.52 -0.51
N ALA A 327 14.22 13.34 -1.06
CA ALA A 327 14.96 13.26 -2.31
C ALA A 327 14.10 13.81 -3.45
N ASP A 328 14.58 14.92 -4.04
CA ASP A 328 14.03 15.67 -5.17
C ASP A 328 12.66 15.22 -5.68
N PHE A 329 11.65 15.75 -4.97
CA PHE A 329 10.35 16.03 -5.56
C PHE A 329 10.51 16.83 -6.85
#